data_AF-A0A971ZGP1-F1
#
_entry.id   AF-A0A971ZGP1-F1
#
_cell.length_a   1.000
_cell.length_b   1.000
_cell.length_c   1.000
_cell.angle_alpha   90.00
_cell.angle_beta   90.00
_cell.angle_gamma   90.00
#
_symmetry.space_group_name_H-M   'P 1'
#
loop_
_entity.id
_entity.type
_entity.pdbx_description
1 polymer ?
#
loop_
_entity_poly.entity_id
_entity_poly.type
_entity_poly.pdbx_seq_one_letter_code
_entity_poly.pdbx_strand_id
1 'polypeptide(L)'
;MDKNIFIERVARVAVENYDKYKILPSLVIAQAILESGWGEKAIENNIFGIKATSSWKGRVAIRKTREWDGKKFITVEAKFRAYDSIEDSIMDYLNLVGRAKRYERVKGAGDYKEAARLVYEAGYATDPQYANKLIDIIEARKLYQYDTLIKPISSWAVDAWNWAKEMGITDGTNPKAYMTREEGVTMLYRLYKLINDS
;
A
#
# COMPACT_ATOMS: atom_id res chain seq x y z
N MET A 1 -10.15 0.94 -16.06
CA MET A 1 -8.75 0.47 -16.04
C MET A 1 -8.78 -1.04 -16.15
N ASP A 2 -7.84 -1.67 -16.85
CA ASP A 2 -7.75 -3.14 -16.83
C ASP A 2 -7.45 -3.65 -15.41
N LYS A 3 -7.99 -4.82 -15.05
CA LYS A 3 -7.89 -5.37 -13.69
C LYS A 3 -6.46 -5.79 -13.34
N ASN A 4 -5.69 -6.30 -14.30
CA ASN A 4 -4.29 -6.66 -14.06
C ASN A 4 -3.45 -5.39 -13.91
N ILE A 5 -3.68 -4.38 -14.74
CA ILE A 5 -3.02 -3.07 -14.61
C ILE A 5 -3.30 -2.46 -13.22
N PHE A 6 -4.55 -2.55 -12.73
CA PHE A 6 -4.89 -2.08 -11.39
C PHE A 6 -4.09 -2.82 -10.30
N ILE A 7 -4.05 -4.15 -10.36
CA ILE A 7 -3.27 -4.97 -9.43
C ILE A 7 -1.79 -4.58 -9.48
N GLU A 8 -1.20 -4.50 -10.67
CA GLU A 8 0.23 -4.19 -10.85
C GLU A 8 0.60 -2.81 -10.30
N ARG A 9 -0.25 -1.79 -10.51
CA ARG A 9 -0.03 -0.45 -9.96
C ARG A 9 -0.03 -0.46 -8.43
N VAL A 10 -1.01 -1.12 -7.82
CA VAL A 10 -1.10 -1.21 -6.35
C VAL A 10 0.06 -2.04 -5.80
N ALA A 11 0.36 -3.18 -6.43
CA ALA A 11 1.41 -4.09 -6.03
C ALA A 11 2.79 -3.42 -6.04
N ARG A 12 3.11 -2.67 -7.11
CA ARG A 12 4.37 -1.94 -7.23
C ARG A 12 4.63 -1.07 -6.00
N VAL A 13 3.69 -0.17 -5.68
CA VAL A 13 3.85 0.75 -4.55
C VAL A 13 3.91 -0.01 -3.22
N ALA A 14 3.07 -1.05 -3.04
CA ALA A 14 3.04 -1.84 -1.81
C ALA A 14 4.34 -2.63 -1.58
N VAL A 15 4.90 -3.25 -2.61
CA VAL A 15 6.16 -4.00 -2.54
C VAL A 15 7.33 -3.06 -2.26
N GLU A 16 7.44 -1.96 -3.00
CA GLU A 16 8.52 -0.96 -2.82
C GLU A 16 8.54 -0.35 -1.42
N ASN A 17 7.37 -0.25 -0.78
CA ASN A 17 7.22 0.36 0.54
C ASN A 17 7.05 -0.66 1.68
N TYR A 18 7.16 -1.97 1.39
CA TYR A 18 7.03 -3.00 2.41
C TYR A 18 8.03 -2.79 3.55
N ASP A 19 9.29 -2.46 3.25
CA ASP A 19 10.29 -2.30 4.30
C ASP A 19 10.01 -1.15 5.27
N LYS A 20 9.29 -0.13 4.82
CA LYS A 20 8.91 1.01 5.63
C LYS A 20 7.69 0.75 6.50
N TYR A 21 6.67 0.11 5.96
CA TYR A 21 5.37 -0.04 6.65
C TYR A 21 5.08 -1.45 7.14
N LYS A 22 5.78 -2.45 6.61
CA LYS A 22 5.64 -3.88 6.93
C LYS A 22 4.19 -4.40 6.78
N ILE A 23 3.47 -3.89 5.77
CA ILE A 23 2.12 -4.32 5.41
C ILE A 23 2.19 -5.18 4.15
N LEU A 24 1.70 -6.41 4.21
CA LEU A 24 1.77 -7.37 3.09
C LEU A 24 1.12 -6.80 1.82
N PRO A 25 1.81 -6.81 0.67
CA PRO A 25 1.26 -6.36 -0.62
C PRO A 25 -0.07 -7.00 -0.98
N SER A 26 -0.23 -8.31 -0.75
CA SER A 26 -1.47 -9.03 -1.01
C SER A 26 -2.67 -8.41 -0.28
N LEU A 27 -2.47 -8.00 0.98
CA LEU A 27 -3.48 -7.32 1.79
C LEU A 27 -3.82 -5.94 1.20
N VAL A 28 -2.81 -5.14 0.85
CA VAL A 28 -3.00 -3.81 0.26
C VAL A 28 -3.82 -3.89 -1.04
N ILE A 29 -3.47 -4.84 -1.92
CA ILE A 29 -4.15 -5.05 -3.19
C ILE A 29 -5.59 -5.51 -2.96
N ALA A 30 -5.82 -6.46 -2.06
CA ALA A 30 -7.16 -6.98 -1.79
C ALA A 30 -8.09 -5.91 -1.20
N GLN A 31 -7.58 -5.07 -0.29
CA GLN A 31 -8.34 -3.94 0.26
C GLN A 31 -8.65 -2.91 -0.83
N ALA A 32 -7.66 -2.54 -1.65
CA ALA A 32 -7.89 -1.65 -2.79
C ALA A 32 -8.98 -2.19 -3.73
N ILE A 33 -8.94 -3.49 -4.07
CA ILE A 33 -9.95 -4.13 -4.92
C ILE A 33 -11.34 -4.06 -4.27
N LEU A 34 -11.44 -4.44 -3.00
CA LEU A 34 -12.70 -4.52 -2.28
C LEU A 34 -13.36 -3.15 -2.10
N GLU A 35 -12.58 -2.16 -1.67
CA GLU A 35 -13.06 -0.82 -1.32
C GLU A 35 -13.45 0.00 -2.56
N SER A 36 -12.68 -0.11 -3.64
CA SER A 36 -12.91 0.68 -4.85
C SER A 36 -13.62 -0.07 -5.97
N GLY A 37 -13.85 -1.37 -5.83
CA GLY A 37 -14.35 -2.19 -6.93
C GLY A 37 -13.44 -2.11 -8.15
N TRP A 38 -12.16 -2.44 -7.99
CA TRP A 38 -11.14 -2.35 -9.07
C TRP A 38 -10.86 -0.92 -9.56
N GLY A 39 -11.00 0.06 -8.66
CA GLY A 39 -10.83 1.49 -8.96
C GLY A 39 -12.08 2.15 -9.57
N GLU A 40 -13.08 1.39 -10.00
CA GLU A 40 -14.26 1.91 -10.71
C GLU A 40 -15.15 2.79 -9.82
N LYS A 41 -15.18 2.52 -8.52
CA LYS A 41 -15.99 3.25 -7.52
C LYS A 41 -15.15 4.22 -6.68
N ALA A 42 -13.87 4.41 -7.02
CA ALA A 42 -13.01 5.34 -6.31
C ALA A 42 -13.52 6.78 -6.47
N ILE A 43 -13.48 7.54 -5.38
CA ILE A 43 -13.85 8.95 -5.37
C ILE A 43 -12.57 9.76 -5.36
N GLU A 44 -12.32 10.57 -6.39
CA GLU A 44 -11.13 11.44 -6.45
C GLU A 44 -9.82 10.67 -6.14
N ASN A 45 -9.60 9.55 -6.84
CA ASN A 45 -8.48 8.62 -6.66
C ASN A 45 -8.37 7.92 -5.29
N ASN A 46 -9.33 8.10 -4.38
CA ASN A 46 -9.35 7.42 -3.08
C ASN A 46 -9.84 5.99 -3.23
N ILE A 47 -8.91 5.08 -3.53
CA ILE A 47 -9.22 3.66 -3.77
C ILE A 47 -9.40 2.84 -2.48
N PHE A 48 -9.25 3.46 -1.31
CA PHE A 48 -9.42 2.82 0.01
C PHE A 48 -10.58 3.39 0.82
N GLY A 49 -11.34 4.35 0.28
CA GLY A 49 -12.47 4.95 0.96
C GLY A 49 -12.12 5.72 2.25
N ILE A 50 -10.89 6.23 2.37
CA ILE A 50 -10.43 6.86 3.63
C ILE A 50 -11.19 8.16 3.87
N LYS A 51 -11.89 8.25 5.01
CA LYS A 51 -12.60 9.46 5.44
C LYS A 51 -11.61 10.58 5.80
N ALA A 52 -11.98 11.81 5.50
CA ALA A 52 -11.24 13.00 5.92
C ALA A 52 -11.60 13.33 7.38
N THR A 53 -10.64 13.19 8.27
CA THR A 53 -10.72 13.59 9.69
C THR A 53 -10.22 15.02 9.88
N SER A 54 -10.37 15.59 11.08
CA SER A 54 -9.87 16.94 11.41
C SER A 54 -8.36 17.13 11.18
N SER A 55 -7.59 16.04 11.24
CA SER A 55 -6.16 16.00 10.96
C SER A 55 -5.82 16.07 9.47
N TRP A 56 -6.76 15.80 8.57
CA TRP A 56 -6.52 15.85 7.13
C TRP A 56 -6.47 17.30 6.64
N LYS A 57 -5.39 17.66 5.93
CA LYS A 57 -5.15 19.01 5.39
C LYS A 57 -5.19 19.06 3.85
N GLY A 58 -5.31 17.92 3.19
CA GLY A 58 -5.37 17.84 1.73
C GLY A 58 -6.79 18.06 1.18
N ARG A 59 -6.94 17.79 -0.12
CA ARG A 59 -8.23 17.91 -0.81
C ARG A 59 -9.28 16.96 -0.21
N VAL A 60 -10.54 17.37 -0.28
CA VAL A 60 -11.68 16.60 0.26
C VAL A 60 -12.76 16.48 -0.80
N ALA A 61 -13.29 15.28 -0.95
CA ALA A 61 -14.49 15.01 -1.73
C ALA A 61 -15.69 14.80 -0.79
N ILE A 62 -16.82 15.42 -1.09
CA ILE A 62 -18.07 15.22 -0.36
C ILE A 62 -18.95 14.26 -1.15
N ARG A 63 -19.47 13.23 -0.47
CA ARG A 63 -20.45 12.29 -1.03
C ARG A 63 -21.55 12.00 -0.02
N LYS A 64 -22.77 11.86 -0.54
CA LYS A 64 -23.88 11.30 0.22
C LYS A 64 -23.67 9.79 0.33
N THR A 65 -23.51 9.28 1.53
CA THR A 65 -23.34 7.87 1.82
C THR A 65 -24.49 7.37 2.68
N ARG A 66 -24.77 6.08 2.61
CA ARG A 66 -25.67 5.42 3.54
C ARG A 66 -24.85 4.88 4.70
N GLU A 67 -25.05 5.43 5.89
CA GLU A 67 -24.38 4.96 7.11
C GLU A 67 -25.40 4.24 8.00
N TRP A 68 -24.94 3.19 8.67
CA TRP A 68 -25.73 2.48 9.67
C TRP A 68 -25.61 3.19 11.02
N ASP A 69 -26.72 3.69 11.55
CA ASP A 69 -26.74 4.40 12.85
C ASP A 69 -26.87 3.46 14.07
N GLY A 70 -26.80 2.14 13.83
CA GLY A 70 -27.09 1.10 14.83
C GLY A 70 -28.50 0.51 14.70
N LYS A 71 -29.42 1.16 13.97
CA LYS A 71 -30.83 0.73 13.81
C LYS A 71 -31.34 0.77 12.37
N LYS A 72 -30.89 1.74 11.57
CA LYS A 72 -31.29 1.91 10.17
C LYS A 72 -30.16 2.54 9.34
N PHE A 73 -30.27 2.41 8.02
CA PHE A 73 -29.42 3.16 7.11
C PHE A 73 -29.95 4.59 6.95
N ILE A 74 -29.13 5.59 7.30
CA ILE A 74 -29.41 7.01 7.08
C ILE A 74 -28.50 7.54 5.97
N THR A 75 -28.99 8.52 5.19
CA THR A 75 -28.13 9.21 4.22
C THR A 75 -27.45 10.37 4.90
N VAL A 76 -26.13 10.36 4.93
CA VAL A 76 -25.30 11.43 5.51
C VAL A 76 -24.29 11.92 4.49
N GLU A 77 -23.88 13.18 4.60
CA GLU A 77 -22.75 13.67 3.84
C GLU A 77 -21.46 13.26 4.55
N ALA A 78 -20.71 12.37 3.92
CA ALA A 78 -19.40 11.96 4.38
C ALA A 78 -18.31 12.70 3.58
N LYS A 79 -17.27 13.12 4.30
CA LYS A 79 -16.06 13.73 3.74
C LYS A 79 -15.02 12.66 3.55
N PHE A 80 -14.53 12.50 2.32
CA PHE A 80 -13.45 11.58 1.96
C PHE A 80 -12.20 12.36 1.59
N ARG A 81 -11.03 11.79 1.89
CA ARG A 81 -9.76 12.32 1.36
C ARG A 81 -9.80 12.22 -0.17
N ALA A 82 -9.20 13.20 -0.84
CA ALA A 82 -9.05 13.22 -2.29
C ALA A 82 -7.56 13.37 -2.63
N TYR A 83 -7.12 12.70 -3.70
CA TYR A 83 -5.71 12.60 -4.04
C TYR A 83 -5.46 12.93 -5.51
N ASP A 84 -4.25 13.41 -5.81
CA ASP A 84 -3.84 13.78 -7.16
C ASP A 84 -3.59 12.54 -8.03
N SER A 85 -3.17 11.44 -7.41
CA SER A 85 -3.00 10.13 -8.06
C SER A 85 -3.51 8.96 -7.19
N ILE A 86 -3.63 7.77 -7.80
CA ILE A 86 -3.90 6.53 -7.06
C ILE A 86 -2.71 6.16 -6.18
N GLU A 87 -1.49 6.42 -6.64
CA GLU A 87 -0.25 6.21 -5.91
C GLU A 87 -0.22 7.01 -4.60
N ASP A 88 -0.70 8.25 -4.60
CA ASP A 88 -0.86 9.06 -3.39
C ASP A 88 -1.86 8.43 -2.41
N SER A 89 -2.97 7.87 -2.93
CA SER A 89 -3.94 7.16 -2.10
C SER A 89 -3.34 5.90 -1.47
N ILE A 90 -2.50 5.15 -2.19
CA ILE A 90 -1.80 3.97 -1.68
C ILE A 90 -0.80 4.37 -0.61
N MET A 91 -0.03 5.43 -0.83
CA MET A 91 0.93 5.92 0.15
C MET A 91 0.27 6.46 1.42
N ASP A 92 -0.85 7.16 1.32
CA ASP A 92 -1.60 7.60 2.51
C ASP A 92 -2.22 6.42 3.28
N TYR A 93 -2.74 5.43 2.56
CA TYR A 93 -3.21 4.17 3.15
C TYR A 93 -2.10 3.43 3.91
N LEU A 94 -0.92 3.26 3.29
CA LEU A 94 0.23 2.63 3.91
C LEU A 94 0.71 3.41 5.15
N ASN A 95 0.70 4.74 5.10
CA ASN A 95 0.98 5.57 6.27
C ASN A 95 -0.03 5.35 7.39
N LEU A 96 -1.34 5.31 7.07
CA LEU A 96 -2.40 5.09 8.04
C LEU A 96 -2.24 3.74 8.75
N VAL A 97 -2.13 2.66 7.97
CA VAL A 97 -2.06 1.29 8.52
C VAL A 97 -0.69 0.99 9.11
N GLY A 98 0.40 1.48 8.51
CA GLY A 98 1.76 1.23 8.99
C GLY A 98 2.19 2.08 10.19
N ARG A 99 1.47 3.16 10.55
CA ARG A 99 1.85 4.06 11.65
C ARG A 99 0.83 4.17 12.78
N ALA A 100 -0.47 3.95 12.52
CA ALA A 100 -1.45 4.10 13.59
C ALA A 100 -1.35 2.93 14.58
N LYS A 101 -1.25 3.26 15.88
CA LYS A 101 -1.08 2.29 16.98
C LYS A 101 -2.08 1.12 16.94
N ARG A 102 -3.33 1.37 16.50
CA ARG A 102 -4.36 0.32 16.41
C ARG A 102 -4.00 -0.81 15.43
N TYR A 103 -3.17 -0.53 14.43
CA TYR A 103 -2.75 -1.49 13.41
C TYR A 103 -1.38 -2.09 13.68
N GLU A 104 -0.77 -1.87 14.84
CA GLU A 104 0.59 -2.32 15.12
C GLU A 104 0.75 -3.84 14.92
N ARG A 105 -0.28 -4.62 15.27
CA ARG A 105 -0.29 -6.08 15.07
C ARG A 105 -0.32 -6.49 13.59
N VAL A 106 -0.90 -5.66 12.72
CA VAL A 106 -0.96 -5.94 11.27
C VAL A 106 0.44 -5.89 10.65
N LYS A 107 1.35 -5.09 11.23
CA LYS A 107 2.72 -4.94 10.75
C LYS A 107 3.50 -6.21 11.02
N GLY A 108 4.08 -6.78 9.96
CA GLY A 108 4.86 -8.01 10.05
C GLY A 108 4.02 -9.24 10.35
N ALA A 109 2.70 -9.21 10.09
CA ALA A 109 1.88 -10.42 10.06
C ALA A 109 2.55 -11.49 9.18
N GLY A 110 2.55 -12.74 9.64
CA GLY A 110 3.32 -13.82 9.03
C GLY A 110 2.75 -14.27 7.67
N ASP A 111 1.43 -14.14 7.50
CA ASP A 111 0.73 -14.39 6.24
C ASP A 111 -0.49 -13.46 6.07
N TYR A 112 -1.08 -13.52 4.89
CA TYR A 112 -2.23 -12.68 4.54
C TYR A 112 -3.52 -13.04 5.29
N LYS A 113 -3.67 -14.28 5.78
CA LYS A 113 -4.85 -14.69 6.57
C LYS A 113 -4.79 -14.06 7.95
N GLU A 114 -3.62 -14.09 8.57
CA GLU A 114 -3.34 -13.36 9.80
C GLU A 114 -3.52 -11.86 9.60
N ALA A 115 -2.94 -11.29 8.53
CA ALA A 115 -3.05 -9.87 8.25
C ALA A 115 -4.51 -9.42 8.05
N ALA A 116 -5.33 -10.18 7.31
CA ALA A 116 -6.75 -9.92 7.10
C ALA A 116 -7.56 -9.97 8.42
N ARG A 117 -7.27 -10.95 9.29
CA ARG A 117 -7.89 -11.02 10.62
C ARG A 117 -7.49 -9.84 11.48
N LEU A 118 -6.21 -9.51 11.53
CA LEU A 118 -5.67 -8.45 12.39
C LEU A 118 -6.14 -7.05 11.95
N VAL A 119 -6.26 -6.79 10.65
CA VAL A 119 -6.77 -5.50 10.17
C VAL A 119 -8.26 -5.32 10.49
N TYR A 120 -9.03 -6.41 10.45
CA TYR A 120 -10.42 -6.43 10.92
C TYR A 120 -10.52 -6.20 12.44
N GLU A 121 -9.75 -6.93 13.25
CA GLU A 121 -9.69 -6.76 14.70
C GLU A 121 -9.27 -5.35 15.13
N ALA A 122 -8.43 -4.69 14.34
CA ALA A 122 -8.03 -3.30 14.54
C ALA A 122 -9.14 -2.29 14.20
N GLY A 123 -10.32 -2.75 13.75
CA GLY A 123 -11.48 -1.92 13.45
C GLY A 123 -11.37 -1.17 12.12
N TYR A 124 -10.77 -1.79 11.10
CA TYR A 124 -10.77 -1.21 9.74
C TYR A 124 -12.19 -1.20 9.15
N ALA A 125 -12.93 -2.29 9.31
CA ALA A 125 -14.30 -2.44 8.82
C ALA A 125 -15.22 -3.01 9.92
N THR A 126 -16.52 -2.77 9.80
CA THR A 126 -17.55 -3.28 10.73
C THR A 126 -18.23 -4.55 10.24
N ASP A 127 -17.98 -4.96 8.98
CA ASP A 127 -18.55 -6.17 8.41
C ASP A 127 -17.84 -7.41 8.98
N PRO A 128 -18.54 -8.32 9.67
CA PRO A 128 -17.92 -9.52 10.24
C PRO A 128 -17.33 -10.47 9.20
N GLN A 129 -17.73 -10.38 7.92
CA GLN A 129 -17.17 -11.17 6.83
C GLN A 129 -15.96 -10.49 6.15
N TYR A 130 -15.54 -9.31 6.63
CA TYR A 130 -14.50 -8.52 5.96
C TYR A 130 -13.19 -9.30 5.79
N ALA A 131 -12.70 -9.96 6.84
CA ALA A 131 -11.47 -10.75 6.77
C ALA A 131 -11.59 -11.89 5.74
N ASN A 132 -12.72 -12.61 5.72
CA ASN A 132 -12.96 -13.68 4.76
C ASN A 132 -13.00 -13.17 3.33
N LYS A 133 -13.68 -12.03 3.08
CA LYS A 133 -13.72 -11.40 1.76
C LYS A 133 -12.33 -11.04 1.24
N LEU A 134 -11.45 -10.53 2.11
CA LEU A 134 -10.07 -10.25 1.74
C LEU A 134 -9.32 -11.53 1.38
N ILE A 135 -9.43 -12.57 2.23
CA ILE A 135 -8.80 -13.87 1.97
C ILE A 135 -9.28 -14.46 0.63
N ASP A 136 -10.59 -14.43 0.36
CA ASP A 136 -11.17 -14.92 -0.89
C ASP A 136 -10.64 -14.17 -2.10
N ILE A 137 -10.52 -12.83 -2.02
CA ILE A 137 -9.92 -12.03 -3.08
C ILE A 137 -8.46 -12.41 -3.31
N ILE A 138 -7.68 -12.57 -2.22
CA ILE A 138 -6.26 -12.92 -2.28
C ILE A 138 -6.06 -14.29 -2.92
N GLU A 139 -6.84 -15.28 -2.51
CA GLU A 139 -6.74 -16.65 -3.02
C GLU A 139 -7.21 -16.73 -4.48
N ALA A 140 -8.37 -16.17 -4.81
CA ALA A 140 -8.94 -16.20 -6.15
C ALA A 140 -8.06 -15.50 -7.20
N ARG A 141 -7.29 -14.50 -6.78
CA ARG A 141 -6.38 -13.74 -7.64
C ARG A 141 -4.90 -14.07 -7.42
N LYS A 142 -4.61 -15.05 -6.56
CA LYS A 142 -3.25 -15.47 -6.18
C LYS A 142 -2.35 -14.30 -5.76
N LEU A 143 -2.91 -13.32 -5.04
CA LEU A 143 -2.20 -12.09 -4.68
C LEU A 143 -1.05 -12.34 -3.71
N TYR A 144 -1.05 -13.48 -3.00
CA TYR A 144 0.06 -13.91 -2.14
C TYR A 144 1.39 -14.01 -2.89
N GLN A 145 1.38 -14.14 -4.23
CA GLN A 145 2.62 -14.12 -5.02
C GLN A 145 3.38 -12.79 -4.87
N TYR A 146 2.68 -11.66 -4.66
CA TYR A 146 3.31 -10.36 -4.47
C TYR A 146 4.02 -10.25 -3.12
N ASP A 147 3.61 -11.02 -2.12
CA ASP A 147 4.30 -11.09 -0.83
C ASP A 147 5.68 -11.76 -0.99
N THR A 148 5.81 -12.69 -1.95
CA THR A 148 7.11 -13.34 -2.25
C THR A 148 8.09 -12.43 -2.99
N LEU A 149 7.60 -11.33 -3.56
CA LEU A 149 8.45 -10.30 -4.18
C LEU A 149 9.13 -9.43 -3.13
N ILE A 150 8.69 -9.49 -1.87
CA ILE A 150 9.43 -8.94 -0.74
C ILE A 150 10.69 -9.77 -0.56
N LYS A 151 11.76 -9.33 -1.20
CA LYS A 151 13.07 -9.94 -1.05
C LYS A 151 13.90 -9.08 -0.11
N PRO A 152 14.09 -9.48 1.16
CA PRO A 152 14.90 -8.70 2.07
C PRO A 152 16.33 -8.58 1.52
N ILE A 153 16.94 -7.43 1.77
CA ILE A 153 18.37 -7.25 1.56
C ILE A 153 19.09 -8.32 2.39
N SER A 154 20.10 -8.98 1.83
CA SER A 154 20.92 -9.90 2.62
C SER A 154 21.53 -9.16 3.80
N SER A 155 21.55 -9.77 4.99
CA SER A 155 22.09 -9.15 6.21
C SER A 155 23.46 -8.51 6.03
N TRP A 156 24.36 -9.19 5.31
CA TRP A 156 25.71 -8.68 5.01
C TRP A 156 25.75 -7.45 4.10
N ALA A 157 24.68 -7.18 3.35
CA ALA A 157 24.60 -6.10 2.38
C ALA A 157 23.77 -4.90 2.87
N VAL A 158 23.18 -4.96 4.07
CA VAL A 158 22.27 -3.93 4.59
C VAL A 158 22.95 -2.56 4.65
N ASP A 159 24.15 -2.49 5.21
CA ASP A 159 24.87 -1.23 5.38
C ASP A 159 25.22 -0.59 4.03
N ALA A 160 25.77 -1.39 3.10
CA ALA A 160 26.09 -0.95 1.74
C ALA A 160 24.84 -0.50 0.97
N TRP A 161 23.72 -1.20 1.15
CA TRP A 161 22.45 -0.86 0.50
C TRP A 161 21.87 0.45 1.02
N ASN A 162 21.86 0.65 2.34
CA ASN A 162 21.37 1.88 2.95
C ASN A 162 22.22 3.08 2.54
N TRP A 163 23.55 2.94 2.57
CA TRP A 163 24.48 3.95 2.07
C TRP A 163 24.17 4.32 0.60
N ALA A 164 24.02 3.32 -0.27
CA ALA A 164 23.76 3.57 -1.69
C ALA A 164 22.44 4.31 -1.93
N LYS A 165 21.40 4.04 -1.12
CA LYS A 165 20.13 4.77 -1.15
C LYS A 165 20.29 6.21 -0.68
N GLU A 166 20.97 6.43 0.44
CA GLU A 166 21.19 7.76 1.02
C GLU A 166 21.97 8.66 0.07
N MET A 167 22.95 8.09 -0.65
CA MET A 167 23.73 8.80 -1.66
C MET A 167 22.99 8.96 -3.01
N GLY A 168 21.76 8.46 -3.12
CA GLY A 168 20.97 8.53 -4.35
C GLY A 168 21.51 7.67 -5.50
N ILE A 169 22.41 6.72 -5.24
CA ILE A 169 23.00 5.82 -6.25
C ILE A 169 21.94 4.85 -6.78
N THR A 170 21.16 4.26 -5.88
CA THR A 170 20.01 3.39 -6.19
C THR A 170 18.72 3.97 -5.59
N ASP A 171 17.58 3.63 -6.17
CA ASP A 171 16.26 3.93 -5.59
C ASP A 171 15.92 2.99 -4.41
N GLY A 172 16.67 1.90 -4.25
CA GLY A 172 16.47 0.94 -3.18
C GLY A 172 15.34 -0.06 -3.43
N THR A 173 14.82 -0.14 -4.65
CA THR A 173 13.76 -1.07 -5.04
C THR A 173 14.33 -2.45 -5.36
N ASN A 174 13.58 -3.51 -5.03
CA ASN A 174 13.82 -4.89 -5.44
C ASN A 174 15.31 -5.36 -5.36
N PRO A 175 15.94 -5.35 -4.17
CA PRO A 175 17.39 -5.61 -3.97
C PRO A 175 17.91 -6.97 -4.45
N LYS A 176 17.02 -7.85 -4.89
CA LYS A 176 17.29 -9.22 -5.34
C LYS A 176 16.65 -9.51 -6.71
N ALA A 177 16.23 -8.48 -7.45
CA ALA A 177 15.84 -8.61 -8.85
C ALA A 177 17.09 -8.65 -9.75
N TYR A 178 16.90 -9.13 -10.99
CA TYR A 178 17.91 -8.97 -12.03
C TYR A 178 17.95 -7.49 -12.44
N MET A 179 19.16 -6.94 -12.54
CA MET A 179 19.41 -5.56 -12.97
C MET A 179 19.52 -5.51 -14.50
N THR A 180 18.81 -4.58 -15.13
CA THR A 180 18.97 -4.28 -16.55
C THR A 180 20.28 -3.53 -16.82
N ARG A 181 20.71 -3.49 -18.09
CA ARG A 181 21.91 -2.73 -18.47
C ARG A 181 21.73 -1.22 -18.22
N GLU A 182 20.53 -0.69 -18.42
CA GLU A 182 20.20 0.72 -18.24
C GLU A 182 20.25 1.13 -16.76
N GLU A 183 19.67 0.31 -15.88
CA GLU A 183 19.76 0.50 -14.43
C GLU A 183 21.22 0.46 -13.96
N GLY A 184 21.99 -0.53 -14.43
CA GLY A 184 23.40 -0.66 -14.08
C GLY A 184 24.25 0.54 -14.51
N VAL A 185 24.09 1.00 -15.76
CA VAL A 185 24.80 2.20 -16.25
C VAL A 185 24.38 3.45 -15.47
N THR A 186 23.10 3.59 -15.14
CA THR A 186 22.59 4.74 -14.37
C THR A 186 23.18 4.77 -12.96
N MET A 187 23.24 3.63 -12.27
CA MET A 187 23.84 3.52 -10.95
C MET A 187 25.34 3.85 -10.97
N LEU A 188 26.09 3.34 -11.95
CA LEU A 188 27.51 3.66 -12.13
C LEU A 188 27.72 5.16 -12.43
N TYR A 189 26.88 5.75 -13.27
CA TYR A 189 26.94 7.17 -13.59
C TYR A 189 26.69 8.05 -12.34
N ARG A 190 25.68 7.71 -11.52
CA ARG A 190 25.41 8.41 -10.26
C ARG A 190 26.58 8.33 -9.29
N LEU A 191 27.19 7.15 -9.15
CA LEU A 191 28.39 6.96 -8.33
C LEU A 191 29.57 7.79 -8.87
N TYR A 192 29.78 7.81 -10.18
CA TYR A 192 30.80 8.64 -10.80
C TYR A 192 30.61 10.13 -10.48
N LYS A 193 29.39 10.67 -10.65
CA LYS A 193 29.07 12.06 -10.31
C LYS A 193 29.31 12.35 -8.83
N LEU A 194 28.88 11.46 -7.95
CA LEU A 194 29.14 11.58 -6.51
C LEU A 194 30.63 11.70 -6.20
N ILE A 195 31.48 10.88 -6.82
CA ILE A 195 32.93 10.89 -6.55
C ILE A 195 33.62 12.15 -7.12
N ASN A 196 33.15 12.65 -8.28
CA ASN A 196 33.88 13.69 -9.04
C ASN A 196 33.30 15.11 -8.89
N ASP A 197 32.08 15.26 -8.38
CA ASP A 197 31.45 16.56 -8.15
C ASP A 197 31.40 16.96 -6.65
N SER A 198 32.05 16.19 -5.76
CA SER A 198 32.15 16.45 -4.31
C SER A 198 33.32 17.36 -3.92
#